data_AF-A0A355B3V2-F1
#
_entry.id   AF-A0A355B3V2-F1
#
_cell.length_a   1.000
_cell.length_b   1.000
_cell.length_c   1.000
_cell.angle_alpha   90.00
_cell.angle_beta   90.00
_cell.angle_gamma   90.00
#
_symmetry.space_group_name_H-M   'P 1'
#
loop_
_entity.id
_entity.type
_entity.pdbx_description
1 polymer ?
#
loop_
_entity_poly.entity_id
_entity_poly.type
_entity_poly.pdbx_seq_one_letter_code
_entity_poly.pdbx_strand_id
1 'polypeptide(L)' 'MKIIFIGDVTGKVGRRMVAARLRGLIDEHGAGLCIVNGENAA' A
#
# COMPACT_ATOMS: atom_id res chain seq x y z
N MET A 1 5.13 0.02 -17.53
CA MET A 1 4.17 -0.30 -16.47
C MET A 1 4.80 0.02 -15.13
N LYS A 2 4.17 0.86 -14.30
CA LYS A 2 4.72 1.25 -12.99
C LYS A 2 4.13 0.37 -11.89
N ILE A 3 4.97 0.01 -10.92
CA ILE A 3 4.59 -0.81 -9.77
C ILE A 3 4.89 -0.01 -8.50
N ILE A 4 3.94 0.00 -7.57
CA ILE A 4 4.17 0.45 -6.19
C ILE A 4 4.32 -0.79 -5.31
N PHE A 5 5.40 -0.84 -4.54
CA PHE A 5 5.61 -1.83 -3.51
C PHE A 5 5.55 -1.16 -2.14
N ILE A 6 4.65 -1.62 -1.28
CA ILE A 6 4.55 -1.21 0.12
C ILE A 6 5.19 -2.31 0.97
N GLY A 7 6.14 -1.93 1.81
CA GLY A 7 6.75 -2.82 2.80
C GLY A 7 5.75 -3.26 3.88
N ASP A 8 6.26 -3.73 5.00
CA ASP A 8 5.45 -4.42 6.00
C ASP A 8 4.34 -3.55 6.57
N VAL A 9 3.11 -4.02 6.41
CA VAL A 9 1.94 -3.41 7.03
C VAL A 9 1.80 -3.98 8.44
N THR A 10 2.09 -3.17 9.45
CA THR A 10 2.02 -3.60 10.85
C THR A 10 0.70 -3.20 11.53
N GLY A 11 -0.09 -4.21 11.90
CA GLY A 11 -1.27 -4.11 12.75
C GLY A 11 -2.31 -3.07 12.28
N LYS A 12 -3.13 -2.61 13.23
CA LYS A 12 -4.25 -1.69 12.95
C LYS A 12 -3.81 -0.36 12.33
N VAL A 13 -2.65 0.16 12.73
CA VAL A 13 -2.12 1.44 12.24
C VAL A 13 -1.70 1.33 10.78
N GLY A 14 -0.93 0.29 10.42
CA GLY A 14 -0.52 0.04 9.04
C GLY A 14 -1.73 -0.14 8.12
N ARG A 15 -2.70 -0.98 8.52
CA ARG A 15 -3.92 -1.21 7.73
C ARG A 15 -4.69 0.10 7.46
N ARG A 16 -4.81 0.97 8.47
CA ARG A 16 -5.46 2.29 8.32
C ARG A 16 -4.71 3.21 7.37
N MET A 17 -3.37 3.24 7.44
CA MET A 17 -2.55 4.03 6.53
C MET A 17 -2.72 3.58 5.09
N VAL A 18 -2.68 2.28 4.82
CA VAL A 18 -2.90 1.72 3.48
C VAL A 18 -4.29 2.11 2.96
N ALA A 19 -5.33 1.90 3.76
CA ALA A 19 -6.71 2.23 3.37
C ALA A 19 -6.90 3.73 3.06
N ALA A 20 -6.22 4.61 3.80
CA ALA A 20 -6.37 6.06 3.64
C ALA A 20 -5.54 6.67 2.51
N ARG A 21 -4.41 6.06 2.13
CA ARG A 21 -3.39 6.71 1.26
C ARG A 21 -3.11 5.98 -0.05
N LEU A 22 -3.33 4.67 -0.12
CA LEU A 22 -2.91 3.86 -1.28
C LEU A 22 -3.52 4.37 -2.61
N ARG A 23 -4.79 4.75 -2.61
CA ARG A 23 -5.44 5.27 -3.83
C ARG A 23 -4.74 6.53 -4.35
N GLY A 24 -4.43 7.48 -3.47
CA GLY A 24 -3.73 8.71 -3.86
C GLY A 24 -2.34 8.42 -4.46
N LEU A 25 -1.61 7.48 -3.87
CA LEU A 25 -0.29 7.07 -4.39
C LEU A 25 -0.38 6.38 -5.76
N ILE A 26 -1.41 5.55 -5.98
CA ILE A 26 -1.67 4.93 -7.28
C ILE A 26 -1.90 5.99 -8.34
N ASP A 27 -2.75 6.98 -8.04
CA ASP A 27 -3.17 8.00 -8.99
C ASP A 27 -2.01 8.98 -9.28
N GLU A 28 -1.30 9.43 -8.25
CA GLU A 28 -0.14 10.33 -8.35
C GLU A 28 0.97 9.75 -9.23
N HIS A 29 1.26 8.45 -9.06
CA HIS A 29 2.34 7.81 -9.80
C HIS A 29 1.90 7.11 -11.08
N GLY A 30 0.59 6.94 -11.31
CA GLY A 30 0.04 6.18 -12.43
C GLY A 30 0.43 4.70 -12.37
N ALA A 31 0.31 4.08 -11.19
CA ALA A 31 0.69 2.69 -10.97
C ALA A 31 -0.34 1.72 -11.55
N GLY A 32 0.12 0.72 -12.32
CA GLY A 32 -0.73 -0.34 -12.89
C GLY A 32 -0.84 -1.58 -12.02
N LEU A 33 0.05 -1.72 -11.03
CA LEU A 33 0.06 -2.81 -10.07
C LEU A 33 0.57 -2.29 -8.72
N CYS A 34 -0.05 -2.77 -7.64
CA CYS A 34 0.40 -2.53 -6.27
C CYS A 34 0.61 -3.86 -5.55
N ILE A 35 1.74 -3.98 -4.86
CA ILE A 35 2.08 -5.12 -4.02
C ILE A 35 2.29 -4.60 -2.60
N VAL A 36 1.76 -5.31 -1.60
CA VAL A 36 1.81 -4.90 -0.20
C VAL A 36 2.26 -6.09 0.63
N ASN A 37 3.33 -5.96 1.44
CA ASN A 37 3.67 -7.01 2.40
C ASN A 37 2.71 -6.97 3.60
N GLY A 38 1.94 -8.04 3.77
CA GLY A 38 0.96 -8.20 4.83
C GLY A 38 1.40 -9.06 6.01
N GLU A 39 2.69 -9.42 6.14
CA GLU A 39 3.13 -10.41 7.14
C GLU A 39 2.83 -10.02 8.60
N ASN A 40 2.80 -8.72 8.92
CA ASN A 40 2.45 -8.22 10.25
C ASN A 40 1.07 -7.57 10.28
N ALA A 41 0.22 -7.83 9.28
CA ALA A 41 -1.01 -7.07 9.10
C ALA A 41 -2.14 -7.49 10.04
N ALA A 42 -2.04 -8.62 10.77
CA ALA A 42 -3.06 -9.06 11.73
C ALA A 42 -3.12 -8.14 12.95
#